data_AF-A0A7Y4W2M7-F1
#
_entry.id   AF-A0A7Y4W2M7-F1
#
_cell.length_a   1.000
_cell.length_b   1.000
_cell.length_c   1.000
_cell.angle_alpha   90.00
_cell.angle_beta   90.00
_cell.angle_gamma   90.00
#
_symmetry.space_group_name_H-M   'P 1'
#
loop_
_entity.id
_entity.type
_entity.pdbx_description
1 polymer ?
#
loop_
_entity_poly.entity_id
_entity_poly.type
_entity_poly.pdbx_seq_one_letter_code
_entity_poly.pdbx_strand_id
1 'polypeptide(L)' 'ERFKPNALRPTRTLKHLLQEDNMPPWQRVKIPLIYWNDTLACVPNIGVAHELQASEAEMGLQITWLDN' A
#
# COMPACT_ATOMS: atom_id res chain seq x y z
N GLU A 1 2.25 -11.83 -0.05
CA GLU A 1 2.58 -10.43 0.24
C GLU A 1 2.21 -10.01 1.66
N ARG A 2 3.17 -9.40 2.37
CA ARG A 2 3.00 -8.86 3.72
C ARG A 2 3.22 -7.35 3.65
N PHE A 3 2.36 -6.58 4.33
CA PHE A 3 2.38 -5.13 4.23
C PHE A 3 2.19 -4.49 5.60
N LYS A 4 2.93 -3.41 5.85
CA LYS A 4 2.89 -2.65 7.10
C LYS A 4 2.89 -1.15 6.77
N PRO A 5 1.71 -0.55 6.59
CA PRO A 5 1.60 0.87 6.24
C PRO A 5 1.81 1.81 7.43
N ASN A 6 1.76 1.29 8.65
CA ASN A 6 1.95 2.09 9.87
C ASN A 6 2.92 1.38 10.81
N ALA A 7 3.97 2.09 11.25
CA ALA A 7 5.00 1.56 12.13
C ALA A 7 4.46 1.01 13.46
N LEU A 8 3.36 1.60 13.97
CA LEU A 8 2.71 1.24 15.25
C LEU A 8 1.75 0.05 15.14
N ARG A 9 1.47 -0.43 13.93
CA ARG A 9 0.57 -1.57 13.69
C ARG A 9 1.36 -2.81 13.28
N PRO A 10 0.91 -4.03 13.64
CA PRO A 10 1.58 -5.25 13.21
C PRO A 10 1.52 -5.43 11.69
N THR A 11 2.55 -6.07 11.12
CA THR A 11 2.56 -6.47 9.71
C THR A 11 1.45 -7.47 9.42
N ARG A 12 0.58 -7.16 8.44
CA ARG A 12 -0.54 -8.01 8.04
C ARG A 12 -0.35 -8.52 6.62
N THR A 13 -1.11 -9.54 6.24
CA THR A 13 -1.16 -9.95 4.83
C THR A 13 -1.91 -8.91 4.03
N LEU A 14 -1.52 -8.68 2.77
CA LEU A 14 -2.23 -7.75 1.89
C LEU A 14 -3.73 -8.11 1.78
N LYS A 15 -4.04 -9.41 1.69
CA LYS A 15 -5.41 -9.92 1.67
C LYS A 15 -6.23 -9.44 2.86
N HIS A 16 -5.66 -9.46 4.06
CA HIS A 16 -6.35 -9.03 5.27
C HIS A 16 -6.65 -7.53 5.24
N LEU A 17 -5.67 -6.72 4.82
CA LEU A 17 -5.85 -5.26 4.72
C LEU A 17 -6.92 -4.90 3.69
N LEU A 18 -6.94 -5.57 2.53
CA LEU A 18 -7.98 -5.39 1.50
C LEU A 18 -9.37 -5.85 1.95
N GLN A 19 -9.44 -6.77 2.93
CA GLN A 19 -10.70 -7.17 3.56
C GLN A 19 -11.17 -6.13 4.58
N GLU A 20 -10.27 -5.59 5.40
CA GLU A 20 -10.57 -4.51 6.35
C GLU A 20 -11.06 -3.23 5.66
N ASP A 21 -10.52 -2.92 4.48
CA ASP A 21 -10.94 -1.78 3.65
C ASP A 21 -12.30 -2.00 2.95
N ASN A 22 -12.96 -3.15 3.17
CA ASN A 22 -14.22 -3.54 2.51
C ASN A 22 -14.16 -3.53 0.96
N MET A 23 -12.96 -3.63 0.39
CA MET A 23 -12.77 -3.56 -1.06
C MET A 23 -13.41 -4.76 -1.76
N PRO A 24 -14.32 -4.56 -2.73
CA PRO A 24 -14.93 -5.66 -3.46
C PRO A 24 -13.93 -6.50 -4.26
N PRO A 25 -14.19 -7.80 -4.49
CA PRO A 25 -13.27 -8.67 -5.22
C PRO A 25 -12.91 -8.17 -6.62
N TRP A 26 -13.84 -7.55 -7.35
CA TRP A 26 -13.60 -7.01 -8.69
C TRP A 26 -12.69 -5.78 -8.71
N GLN A 27 -12.67 -5.01 -7.62
CA GLN A 27 -11.76 -3.87 -7.50
C GLN A 27 -10.35 -4.34 -7.09
N ARG A 28 -10.27 -5.38 -6.25
CA ARG A 28 -8.99 -6.00 -5.83
C ARG A 28 -8.17 -6.57 -6.99
N VAL A 29 -8.80 -6.98 -8.09
CA VAL A 29 -8.06 -7.49 -9.26
C VAL A 29 -7.50 -6.38 -10.15
N LYS A 30 -7.98 -5.14 -9.99
CA LYS A 30 -7.55 -3.98 -10.80
C LYS A 30 -6.58 -3.06 -10.06
N ILE A 31 -6.46 -3.21 -8.74
CA ILE A 31 -5.63 -2.32 -7.94
C ILE A 31 -4.15 -2.53 -8.26
N PRO A 32 -3.39 -1.47 -8.59
CA PRO A 32 -1.95 -1.60 -8.78
C PRO A 32 -1.25 -1.89 -7.46
N LEU A 33 -0.28 -2.81 -7.50
CA LEU A 33 0.64 -3.08 -6.40
C LEU A 33 2.02 -2.57 -6.81
N ILE A 34 2.56 -1.61 -6.06
CA ILE A 34 3.80 -0.92 -6.43
C ILE A 34 4.92 -1.51 -5.60
N TYR A 35 5.97 -2.01 -6.27
CA TYR A 35 7.12 -2.62 -5.63
C TYR A 35 8.39 -1.79 -5.82
N TRP A 36 9.27 -1.84 -4.82
CA TRP A 36 10.64 -1.35 -4.88
C TRP A 36 11.57 -2.45 -4.37
N ASN A 37 12.47 -2.95 -5.22
CA ASN A 37 13.39 -4.05 -4.89
C ASN A 37 12.70 -5.21 -4.15
N ASP A 38 11.67 -5.78 -4.78
CA ASP A 38 10.83 -6.87 -4.26
C ASP A 38 10.02 -6.58 -2.99
N THR A 39 10.09 -5.34 -2.47
CA THR A 39 9.29 -4.90 -1.32
C THR A 39 8.03 -4.20 -1.80
N LEU A 40 6.86 -4.63 -1.31
CA LEU A 40 5.61 -3.94 -1.59
C LEU A 40 5.66 -2.55 -0.95
N ALA A 41 5.79 -1.53 -1.79
CA ALA A 41 6.03 -0.15 -1.40
C ALA A 41 4.74 0.64 -1.22
N CYS A 42 3.77 0.48 -2.12
CA CYS A 42 2.53 1.24 -2.07
C CYS A 42 1.35 0.43 -2.62
N VAL A 43 0.21 0.59 -1.96
CA VAL A 43 -1.08 0.03 -2.38
C VAL A 43 -2.14 1.13 -2.25
N PRO A 44 -2.84 1.51 -3.32
CA PRO A 44 -3.94 2.47 -3.27
C PRO A 44 -4.96 2.12 -2.18
N ASN A 45 -5.57 3.14 -1.57
CA ASN A 45 -6.54 3.01 -0.47
C ASN A 45 -6.01 2.34 0.83
N ILE A 46 -4.85 1.67 0.79
CA ILE A 46 -4.24 1.03 1.97
C ILE A 46 -3.07 1.86 2.52
N GLY A 47 -2.21 2.38 1.64
CA GLY A 47 -1.11 3.29 2.01
C GLY A 47 0.25 2.89 1.44
N VAL A 48 1.30 3.50 2.00
CA VAL A 48 2.72 3.27 1.68
C VAL A 48 3.36 2.46 2.80
N ALA A 49 4.28 1.54 2.49
CA ALA A 49 5.04 0.81 3.50
C ALA A 49 5.80 1.79 4.39
N HIS A 50 5.69 1.64 5.71
CA HIS A 50 6.30 2.57 6.65
C HIS A 50 7.83 2.72 6.49
N GLU A 51 8.51 1.69 5.98
CA GLU A 51 9.96 1.69 5.73
C GLU A 51 10.36 2.46 4.46
N LEU A 52 9.40 2.72 3.57
CA LEU A 52 9.60 3.39 2.28
C LEU A 52 8.86 4.73 2.20
N GLN A 53 8.21 5.13 3.28
CA GLN A 53 7.56 6.43 3.41
C GLN A 53 8.63 7.51 3.57
N ALA A 54 8.74 8.40 2.59
CA ALA A 54 9.58 9.59 2.70
C ALA A 54 9.08 10.47 3.86
N SER A 55 10.03 10.98 4.65
CA SER A 55 9.76 12.00 5.67
C SER A 55 9.51 13.37 5.04
N GLU A 56 9.01 14.33 5.83
CA GLU A 56 8.69 15.68 5.35
C GLU A 56 9.90 16.44 4.77
N ALA A 57 11.11 16.11 5.19
CA ALA A 57 12.34 16.75 4.74
C ALA A 57 13.06 15.97 3.62
N GLU A 58 12.51 14.85 3.18
CA GLU A 58 13.09 13.99 2.15
C GLU A 58 12.38 14.14 0.81
N MET A 59 13.14 13.97 -0.27
CA MET A 59 12.55 13.89 -1.60
C MET A 59 11.74 12.59 -1.73
N GLY A 60 10.45 12.72 -2.03
CA GLY A 60 9.55 11.60 -2.23
C GLY A 60 8.87 11.63 -3.60
N LEU A 61 8.23 10.51 -3.94
CA LEU A 61 7.35 10.41 -5.10
C LEU A 61 5.89 10.35 -4.61
N GLN A 62 5.04 11.21 -5.15
CA GLN A 62 3.61 11.10 -4.95
C GLN A 62 3.01 10.21 -6.03
N ILE A 63 2.39 9.11 -5.60
CA ILE A 63 1.74 8.16 -6.51
C ILE A 63 0.23 8.33 -6.36
N THR A 64 -0.44 8.65 -7.45
CA THR A 64 -1.91 8.78 -7.49
C THR A 64 -2.49 7.76 -8.45
N TRP A 65 -3.43 6.96 -7.95
CA TRP A 65 -4.21 6.04 -8.77
C TRP A 65 -5.50 6.72 -9.23
N LEU A 66 -5.72 6.77 -10.54
CA LEU A 66 -6.93 7.29 -11.16
C LEU A 66 -7.74 6.09 -11.68
N ASP A 67 -8.78 5.72 -10.94
CA ASP A 67 -9.76 4.74 -11.41
C ASP A 67 -10.80 5.50 -12.26
N ASN A 68 -11.01 5.09 -13.51
CA ASN A 68 -11.95 5.71 -14.46
C ASN A 68 -13.37 5.14 -14.32
#